data_AF-A0A845E3C5-F1
#
_entry.id   AF-A0A845E3C5-F1
#
_cell.length_a   1.000
_cell.length_b   1.000
_cell.length_c   1.000
_cell.angle_alpha   90.00
_cell.angle_beta   90.00
_cell.angle_gamma   90.00
#
_symmetry.space_group_name_H-M   'P 1'
#
loop_
_entity.id
_entity.type
_entity.pdbx_description
1 polymer ?
#
loop_
_entity_poly.entity_id
_entity_poly.type
_entity_poly.pdbx_seq_one_letter_code
_entity_poly.pdbx_strand_id
1 'polypeptide(L)' 'MKVSELDFKTKHVIEQLHNMGYTDTEGLTYDELVSKLAMARAMEVDVASDENKWF' A
#
# COMPACT_ATOMS: atom_id res chain seq x y z
N MET A 1 3.57 5.65 -21.02
CA MET A 1 4.16 6.06 -19.73
C MET A 1 5.66 5.84 -19.81
N LYS A 2 6.48 6.83 -19.41
CA LYS A 2 7.94 6.67 -19.40
C LYS A 2 8.28 5.65 -18.32
N VAL A 3 9.06 4.63 -18.66
CA VAL A 3 9.46 3.51 -17.77
C VAL A 3 9.90 4.02 -16.38
N SER A 4 10.58 5.17 -16.35
CA SER A 4 11.01 5.87 -15.13
C SER A 4 9.89 6.23 -14.13
N GLU A 5 8.68 6.52 -14.58
CA GLU A 5 7.56 6.86 -13.68
C GLU A 5 6.94 5.62 -13.04
N LEU A 6 6.93 4.50 -13.76
CA LEU A 6 6.40 3.22 -13.27
C LEU A 6 7.29 2.67 -12.16
N ASP A 7 8.60 2.76 -12.35
CA ASP A 7 9.61 2.32 -11.37
C ASP A 7 9.55 3.17 -10.09
N PHE A 8 9.37 4.48 -10.23
CA PHE A 8 9.24 5.37 -9.08
C PHE A 8 7.99 5.07 -8.25
N LYS A 9 6.84 4.88 -8.90
CA LYS A 9 5.59 4.53 -8.19
C LYS A 9 5.68 3.18 -7.49
N THR A 10 6.29 2.19 -8.15
CA THR A 10 6.46 0.86 -7.58
C THR A 10 7.35 0.91 -6.35
N LYS A 11 8.50 1.59 -6.43
CA LYS A 11 9.39 1.79 -5.29
C LYS A 11 8.70 2.51 -4.14
N HIS A 12 7.92 3.54 -4.43
CA HIS A 12 7.17 4.27 -3.41
C HIS A 12 6.17 3.38 -2.66
N VAL A 13 5.44 2.52 -3.37
CA VAL A 13 4.49 1.57 -2.74
C VAL A 13 5.24 0.55 -1.88
N ILE A 14 6.39 0.05 -2.34
CA ILE A 14 7.24 -0.88 -1.58
C ILE A 14 7.72 -0.22 -0.29
N GLU A 15 8.21 1.02 -0.35
CA GLU A 15 8.63 1.78 0.84
C GLU A 15 7.48 1.94 1.84
N GLN A 16 6.25 2.22 1.37
CA GLN A 16 5.08 2.31 2.25
C GLN A 16 4.75 0.97 2.91
N LEU A 17 4.79 -0.13 2.17
CA LEU A 17 4.57 -1.47 2.73
C LEU A 17 5.64 -1.85 3.76
N HIS A 18 6.91 -1.56 3.49
CA HIS A 18 8.02 -1.83 4.40
C HIS A 18 7.89 -1.02 5.70
N ASN A 19 7.48 0.25 5.62
CA ASN A 19 7.22 1.08 6.79
C ASN A 19 6.08 0.54 7.67
N MET A 20 5.12 -0.17 7.07
CA MET A 20 4.03 -0.86 7.77
C MET A 20 4.40 -2.27 8.25
N GLY A 21 5.65 -2.72 8.00
CA GLY A 21 6.17 -4.02 8.42
C GLY A 21 5.95 -5.16 7.41
N TYR A 22 5.41 -4.90 6.23
CA TYR A 22 5.23 -5.88 5.16
C TYR A 22 6.47 -5.92 4.25
N THR A 23 7.33 -6.91 4.44
CA THR A 23 8.61 -7.04 3.69
C THR A 23 8.54 -8.01 2.50
N ASP A 24 7.47 -8.79 2.40
CA ASP A 24 7.19 -9.72 1.29
C ASP A 24 6.63 -8.96 0.07
N THR A 25 7.50 -8.14 -0.52
CA THR A 25 7.21 -7.32 -1.71
C THR A 25 7.98 -7.75 -2.95
N GLU A 26 8.92 -8.70 -2.82
CA GLU A 26 9.73 -9.18 -3.93
C GLU A 26 8.92 -10.05 -4.88
N GLY A 27 9.09 -9.83 -6.19
CA GLY A 27 8.40 -10.60 -7.22
C GLY A 27 6.93 -10.23 -7.46
N LEU A 28 6.36 -9.31 -6.68
CA LEU A 28 5.00 -8.82 -6.88
C LEU A 28 4.95 -7.77 -8.00
N THR A 29 3.87 -7.82 -8.77
CA THR A 29 3.52 -6.78 -9.73
C THR A 29 3.06 -5.51 -9.02
N TYR A 30 3.09 -4.37 -9.72
CA TYR A 30 2.62 -3.09 -9.17
C TYR A 30 1.19 -3.16 -8.64
N ASP A 31 0.28 -3.82 -9.36
CA ASP A 31 -1.14 -3.92 -8.96
C ASP A 31 -1.32 -4.77 -7.69
N GLU A 32 -0.51 -5.81 -7.52
CA GLU A 32 -0.49 -6.63 -6.30
C GLU A 32 0.04 -5.84 -5.11
N LEU A 33 1.12 -5.06 -5.31
CA LEU A 33 1.66 -4.17 -4.28
C LEU A 33 0.63 -3.12 -3.85
N VAL A 34 -0.08 -2.52 -4.80
CA VAL A 34 -1.16 -1.55 -4.51
C VAL A 34 -2.32 -2.22 -3.75
N SER A 35 -2.74 -3.41 -4.17
CA SER A 35 -3.82 -4.15 -3.52
C SER A 35 -3.47 -4.48 -2.07
N LYS A 36 -2.22 -4.90 -1.84
CA LYS A 36 -1.71 -5.20 -0.52
C LYS A 36 -1.62 -3.97 0.38
N LEU A 37 -1.17 -2.84 -0.17
CA LEU A 37 -1.14 -1.56 0.54
C LEU A 37 -2.55 -1.11 0.95
N ALA A 38 -3.54 -1.29 0.07
CA ALA A 38 -4.93 -0.96 0.38
C ALA A 38 -5.48 -1.83 1.53
N MET A 39 -5.21 -3.14 1.51
CA MET A 39 -5.59 -4.05 2.59
C MET A 39 -4.92 -3.68 3.91
N ALA A 40 -3.61 -3.44 3.88
CA ALA A 40 -2.84 -3.04 5.06
C ALA A 40 -3.42 -1.77 5.71
N ARG A 41 -3.77 -0.76 4.91
CA ARG A 41 -4.38 0.48 5.40
C ARG A 41 -5.80 0.27 5.91
N ALA A 42 -6.61 -0.53 5.23
CA ALA A 42 -7.95 -0.86 5.71
C ALA A 42 -7.93 -1.57 7.07
N MET A 43 -6.87 -2.34 7.36
CA MET A 43 -6.66 -2.96 8.67
C MET A 43 -6.17 -1.98 9.74
N GLU A 44 -5.43 -0.92 9.37
CA GLU A 44 -5.01 0.15 10.29
C GLU A 44 -6.15 1.11 10.65
N VAL A 45 -7.17 1.24 9.81
CA VAL A 45 -8.33 2.07 10.10
C VAL A 45 -9.10 1.45 11.26
N ASP A 46 -8.98 2.08 12.43
CA ASP A 46 -9.79 1.73 13.59
C ASP A 46 -11.26 2.07 13.31
N VAL A 47 -12.04 1.04 13.02
CA VAL A 47 -13.49 1.12 12.76
C VAL A 47 -14.25 1.66 13.99
N ALA A 48 -13.65 1.61 15.18
CA ALA A 48 -14.25 2.13 16.41
C ALA A 48 -14.09 3.66 16.58
N SER A 49 -13.24 4.32 15.79
CA SER A 49 -13.08 5.78 15.85
C SER A 49 -14.32 6.49 15.30
N ASP A 50 -14.88 7.42 16.08
CA ASP A 50 -16.07 8.20 15.72
C ASP A 50 -15.92 8.99 14.41
N GLU A 51 -14.68 9.36 14.05
CA GLU A 51 -14.36 10.05 12.78
C GLU A 51 -14.55 9.15 11.56
N ASN A 52 -14.53 7.82 11.74
CA ASN A 52 -14.68 6.83 10.67
C ASN A 52 -16.14 6.37 10.46
N LYS A 53 -17.10 6.90 11.23
CA LYS A 53 -18.53 6.53 11.18
C LYS A 53 -19.32 7.15 10.01
N TRP A 54 -18.65 7.72 9.02
CA TRP A 54 -19.29 8.38 7.86
C TRP A 54 -19.63 7.41 6.71
N PHE A 55 -19.44 6.09 6.92
CA PHE A 55 -19.90 5.01 6.05
C PHE A 55 -21.01 4.21 6.71
#